data_AF-A0A3A5V9M1-F1
#
_entry.id   AF-A0A3A5V9M1-F1
#
_cell.length_a   1.000
_cell.length_b   1.000
_cell.length_c   1.000
_cell.angle_alpha   90.00
_cell.angle_beta   90.00
_cell.angle_gamma   90.00
#
_symmetry.space_group_name_H-M   'P 1'
#
loop_
_entity.id
_entity.type
_entity.pdbx_description
1 polymer ?
#
loop_
_entity_poly.entity_id
_entity_poly.type
_entity_poly.pdbx_seq_one_letter_code
_entity_poly.pdbx_strand_id
1 'polypeptide(L)'
;MALDVHVLGTASARPTPDRAVSGSLVKGPDGIAVIDAGEGFQTRYSQQRRRLKKHSVGSTLKPSAVDVLAFTHGHLDHTWGALPWLQSMDLE
;
A
#
# COMPACT_ATOMS: atom_id res chain seq x y z
N MET A 1 5.23 21.65 0.73
CA MET A 1 4.29 20.53 0.95
C MET A 1 4.16 19.78 -0.36
N ALA A 2 4.53 18.50 -0.40
CA ALA A 2 4.32 17.65 -1.56
C ALA A 2 3.53 16.41 -1.12
N LEU A 3 2.48 16.09 -1.88
CA LEU A 3 1.77 14.84 -1.79
C LEU A 3 2.49 13.82 -2.67
N ASP A 4 2.86 12.68 -2.10
CA ASP A 4 3.49 11.58 -2.84
C ASP A 4 2.49 10.43 -3.02
N VAL A 5 2.23 10.04 -4.27
CA VAL A 5 1.34 8.93 -4.60
C VAL A 5 2.15 7.70 -4.99
N HIS A 6 1.86 6.57 -4.37
CA HIS A 6 2.44 5.27 -4.67
C HIS A 6 1.36 4.32 -5.18
N VAL A 7 1.31 4.12 -6.49
CA VAL A 7 0.39 3.17 -7.12
C VAL A 7 1.01 1.78 -7.09
N LEU A 8 0.45 0.87 -6.30
CA LEU A 8 0.98 -0.49 -6.15
C LEU A 8 0.15 -1.53 -6.91
N GLY A 9 -1.07 -1.20 -7.32
CA GLY A 9 -1.97 -2.07 -8.06
C GLY A 9 -2.82 -1.30 -9.06
N THR A 10 -2.99 -1.87 -10.25
CA THR A 10 -3.72 -1.25 -11.37
C THR A 10 -4.57 -2.24 -12.15
N ALA A 11 -4.58 -3.52 -11.78
CA ALA A 11 -5.49 -4.50 -12.37
C ALA A 11 -6.88 -4.41 -11.73
N SER A 12 -7.91 -4.64 -12.55
CA SER A 12 -9.30 -4.76 -12.11
C SER A 12 -9.67 -6.23 -11.94
N ALA A 13 -10.45 -6.55 -10.91
CA ALA A 13 -11.08 -7.84 -10.59
C ALA A 13 -10.13 -9.00 -10.29
N ARG A 14 -9.07 -9.20 -11.08
CA ARG A 14 -8.09 -10.29 -10.93
C ARG A 14 -6.69 -9.78 -11.25
N PRO A 15 -5.64 -10.33 -10.60
CA PRO A 15 -4.29 -10.02 -10.99
C PRO A 15 -4.00 -10.57 -12.39
N THR A 16 -3.03 -9.93 -13.04
CA THR A 16 -2.45 -10.35 -14.32
C THR A 16 -0.96 -10.61 -14.11
N PRO A 17 -0.24 -11.20 -15.08
CA PRO A 17 1.21 -11.40 -14.95
C PRO A 17 1.98 -10.10 -14.62
N ASP A 18 1.54 -8.96 -15.18
CA ASP A 18 2.27 -7.69 -15.07
C ASP A 18 1.64 -6.68 -14.10
N ARG A 19 0.38 -6.87 -13.71
CA ARG A 19 -0.38 -5.94 -12.86
C ARG A 19 -1.13 -6.68 -11.78
N ALA A 20 -0.95 -6.22 -10.54
CA ALA A 20 -1.70 -6.70 -9.39
C ALA A 20 -2.97 -5.86 -9.15
N VAL A 21 -3.92 -6.42 -8.39
CA VAL A 21 -5.21 -5.79 -8.04
C VAL A 21 -5.04 -4.55 -7.15
N SER A 22 -6.11 -3.76 -6.96
CA SER A 22 -6.09 -2.43 -6.34
C SER A 22 -5.29 -2.34 -5.03
N GLY A 23 -4.68 -1.18 -4.81
CA GLY A 23 -3.93 -0.85 -3.61
C GLY A 23 -2.93 0.26 -3.89
N SER A 24 -3.06 1.38 -3.17
CA SER A 24 -2.21 2.55 -3.33
C SER A 24 -1.97 3.26 -2.01
N LEU A 25 -0.95 4.12 -1.95
CA LEU A 25 -0.68 4.98 -0.81
C LEU A 25 -0.63 6.44 -1.23
N VAL A 26 -1.19 7.31 -0.40
CA VAL A 26 -1.02 8.75 -0.48
C VAL A 26 -0.27 9.19 0.78
N LYS A 27 0.97 9.63 0.60
CA LYS A 27 1.80 10.15 1.68
C LYS A 27 1.71 11.68 1.67
N GLY A 28 1.20 12.22 2.77
CA GLY A 28 1.14 13.65 3.05
C GLY A 28 2.22 14.10 4.04
N PRO A 29 2.17 15.37 4.46
CA PRO A 29 3.05 15.89 5.52
C PRO A 29 2.77 15.25 6.88
N ASP A 30 1.51 14.91 7.17
CA ASP A 30 1.07 14.46 8.49
C ASP A 30 1.00 12.94 8.65
N GLY A 31 1.04 12.20 7.53
CA GLY A 31 1.06 10.75 7.54
C GLY A 31 0.63 10.12 6.22
N ILE A 32 0.11 8.90 6.27
CA ILE A 32 -0.10 8.05 5.10
C ILE A 32 -1.53 7.49 5.11
N ALA A 33 -2.25 7.75 4.02
CA ALA A 33 -3.50 7.07 3.71
C ALA A 33 -3.24 5.89 2.76
N VAL A 34 -3.75 4.72 3.11
CA VAL A 34 -3.81 3.56 2.21
C VAL A 34 -5.19 3.49 1.58
N ILE A 35 -5.23 3.43 0.25
CA ILE A 35 -6.45 3.34 -0.54
C ILE A 35 -6.51 1.96 -1.16
N ASP A 36 -7.46 1.17 -0.68
CA ASP A 36 -7.59 -0.27 -0.93
C ASP A 36 -6.36 -1.09 -0.53
N ALA A 37 -6.59 -2.37 -0.29
CA ALA A 37 -5.56 -3.37 -0.04
C ALA A 37 -6.02 -4.70 -0.67
N GLY A 38 -5.97 -4.79 -1.99
CA GLY A 38 -6.23 -6.04 -2.71
C GLY A 38 -5.16 -7.09 -2.42
N GLU A 39 -5.39 -8.33 -2.85
CA GLU A 39 -4.50 -9.46 -2.60
C GLU A 39 -3.01 -9.14 -2.88
N GLY A 40 -2.13 -9.59 -1.97
CA GLY A 40 -0.68 -9.41 -2.10
C GLY A 40 -0.19 -7.97 -1.85
N PHE A 41 -1.03 -7.07 -1.31
CA PHE A 41 -0.65 -5.70 -0.97
C PHE A 41 0.58 -5.63 -0.06
N GLN A 42 0.69 -6.51 0.95
CA GLN A 42 1.80 -6.56 1.89
C GLN A 42 3.17 -6.71 1.22
N THR A 43 3.24 -7.54 0.19
CA THR A 43 4.48 -7.79 -0.57
C THR A 43 4.90 -6.53 -1.32
N ARG A 44 3.93 -5.89 -2.00
CA ARG A 44 4.16 -4.68 -2.80
C ARG A 44 4.51 -3.48 -1.92
N TYR A 45 3.83 -3.33 -0.78
CA TYR A 45 4.16 -2.33 0.23
C TYR A 45 5.60 -2.48 0.74
N SER A 46 5.98 -3.71 1.13
CA SER A 46 7.35 -4.01 1.58
C SER A 46 8.40 -3.72 0.51
N GLN A 47 8.14 -4.10 -0.75
CA GLN A 47 9.02 -3.82 -1.88
C GLN A 47 9.17 -2.32 -2.13
N GLN A 48 8.07 -1.56 -2.15
CA GLN A 48 8.11 -0.12 -2.35
C GLN A 48 8.87 0.59 -1.23
N ARG A 49 8.65 0.16 0.02
CA ARG A 49 9.38 0.68 1.18
C ARG A 49 10.88 0.41 1.07
N ARG A 50 11.30 -0.79 0.62
CA ARG A 50 12.71 -1.13 0.35
C ARG A 50 13.29 -0.29 -0.78
N ARG A 51 12.54 -0.09 -1.86
CA ARG A 51 12.93 0.76 -3.01
C ARG A 51 13.19 2.20 -2.56
N LEU A 52 12.29 2.79 -1.79
CA LEU A 52 12.44 4.16 -1.28
C LEU A 52 13.66 4.29 -0.35
N LYS A 53 13.89 3.33 0.55
CA LYS A 53 15.11 3.33 1.40
C LYS A 53 16.40 3.33 0.58
N LYS A 54 16.41 2.66 -0.57
CA LYS A 54 17.59 2.54 -1.45
C LYS A 54 17.77 3.76 -2.37
N HIS A 55 16.69 4.35 -2.86
CA HIS A 55 16.72 5.32 -3.96
C HIS A 55 16.26 6.74 -3.58
N SER A 56 15.73 6.94 -2.37
CA SER A 56 15.18 8.22 -1.92
C SER A 56 15.60 8.48 -0.47
N VAL A 57 16.80 9.04 -0.29
CA VAL A 57 17.37 9.34 1.03
C VAL A 57 16.38 10.16 1.86
N GLY A 58 16.07 9.68 3.07
CA GLY A 58 15.12 10.34 3.97
C GLY A 58 13.63 10.08 3.69
N SER A 59 13.28 9.51 2.53
CA SER A 59 11.89 9.13 2.23
C SER A 59 11.67 7.63 2.38
N THR A 60 10.67 7.25 3.17
CA THR A 60 10.20 5.87 3.27
C THR A 60 8.71 5.84 3.58
N LEU A 61 8.12 4.65 3.52
CA LEU A 61 6.77 4.37 4.00
C LEU A 61 6.91 3.66 5.34
N LYS A 62 6.77 4.39 6.45
CA LYS A 62 6.85 3.80 7.79
C LYS A 62 5.47 3.22 8.13
N PRO A 63 5.36 1.95 8.56
CA PRO A 63 4.10 1.40 9.06
C PRO A 63 3.48 2.26 10.17
N SER A 64 4.32 2.78 11.08
CA SER A 64 3.91 3.67 12.17
C SER A 64 3.40 5.05 11.74
N ALA A 65 3.44 5.37 10.45
CA ALA A 65 2.94 6.64 9.89
C ALA A 65 1.69 6.42 9.03
N VAL A 66 1.11 5.20 9.05
CA VAL A 66 -0.18 4.91 8.42
C VAL A 66 -1.28 5.30 9.38
N ASP A 67 -2.13 6.26 8.98
CA ASP A 67 -3.23 6.74 9.82
C ASP A 67 -4.56 6.10 9.47
N VAL A 68 -4.72 5.72 8.19
CA VAL A 68 -6.00 5.24 7.67
C VAL A 68 -5.81 4.20 6.56
N LEU A 69 -6.65 3.16 6.61
CA LEU A 69 -6.94 2.27 5.50
C LEU A 69 -8.37 2.56 5.03
N ALA A 70 -8.51 3.11 3.83
CA ALA A 70 -9.80 3.44 3.22
C ALA A 70 -10.12 2.44 2.11
N PHE A 71 -11.29 1.82 2.18
CA PHE A 71 -11.82 1.01 1.09
C PHE A 71 -12.76 1.83 0.23
N THR A 72 -12.56 1.75 -1.08
CA THR A 72 -13.49 2.36 -2.04
C THR A 72 -14.84 1.65 -2.03
N HIS A 73 -14.85 0.32 -1.90
CA HIS A 73 -16.03 -0.55 -1.78
C HIS A 73 -15.61 -1.98 -1.35
N GLY A 74 -16.58 -2.88 -1.19
CA GLY A 74 -16.39 -4.21 -0.60
C GLY A 74 -15.97 -5.35 -1.54
N HIS A 75 -15.57 -5.09 -2.79
CA HIS A 75 -15.10 -6.18 -3.67
C HIS A 75 -13.72 -6.71 -3.23
N LEU A 76 -13.47 -7.99 -3.49
CA LEU A 76 -12.28 -8.67 -2.95
C LEU A 76 -10.98 -8.21 -3.60
N ASP A 77 -11.00 -7.75 -4.84
CA ASP A 77 -9.85 -7.14 -5.49
C ASP A 77 -9.41 -5.81 -4.86
N HIS A 78 -10.22 -5.26 -3.94
CA HIS A 78 -9.92 -4.06 -3.16
C HIS A 78 -9.65 -4.35 -1.68
N THR A 79 -10.10 -5.48 -1.14
CA THR A 79 -10.13 -5.70 0.33
C THR A 79 -9.35 -6.93 0.81
N TRP A 80 -9.10 -7.91 -0.05
CA TRP A 80 -8.63 -9.25 0.37
C TRP A 80 -7.21 -9.27 0.98
N GLY A 81 -6.37 -8.30 0.66
CA GLY A 81 -5.03 -8.14 1.21
C GLY A 81 -4.97 -7.39 2.52
N ALA A 82 -6.09 -6.85 3.03
CA ALA A 82 -6.11 -6.02 4.23
C ALA A 82 -5.66 -6.76 5.49
N LEU A 83 -6.27 -7.91 5.80
CA LEU A 83 -5.90 -8.70 6.99
C LEU A 83 -4.47 -9.23 6.92
N PRO A 84 -4.00 -9.85 5.82
CA PRO A 84 -2.60 -10.25 5.70
C PRO A 84 -1.62 -9.09 5.86
N TRP A 85 -2.00 -7.90 5.37
CA TRP A 85 -1.15 -6.71 5.51
C TRP A 85 -1.12 -6.18 6.94
N LEU A 86 -2.27 -6.03 7.61
CA LEU A 86 -2.33 -5.64 9.02
C LEU A 86 -1.49 -6.59 9.88
N GLN A 87 -1.62 -7.90 9.66
CA GLN A 87 -0.80 -8.90 10.35
C GLN A 87 0.71 -8.72 10.07
N SER A 88 1.09 -8.37 8.83
CA SER A 88 2.49 -8.10 8.50
C SER A 88 3.05 -6.79 9.07
N MET A 89 2.18 -5.89 9.54
CA MET A 89 2.56 -4.66 10.23
C MET A 89 2.67 -4.82 11.73
N ASP A 90 2.06 -5.88 12.28
CA ASP A 90 2.22 -6.22 13.69
C ASP A 90 3.70 -6.52 13.95
N LEU A 91 4.28 -5.74 14.86
CA LEU A 91 5.63 -5.91 15.33
C LEU A 91 5.53 -6.81 16.57
N GLU A 92 6.06 -8.03 16.50
CA GLU A 92 6.56 -8.69 17.71
C GLU A 92 7.66 -7.83 18.37
#